data_AF-A0A8T5UE88-F1
#
_entry.id   AF-A0A8T5UE88-F1
#
_cell.length_a   1.000
_cell.length_b   1.000
_cell.length_c   1.000
_cell.angle_alpha   90.00
_cell.angle_beta   90.00
_cell.angle_gamma   90.00
#
_symmetry.space_group_name_H-M   'P 1'
#
loop_
_entity.id
_entity.type
_entity.pdbx_description
1 polymer ?
#
loop_
_entity_poly.entity_id
_entity_poly.type
_entity_poly.pdbx_seq_one_letter_code
_entity_poly.pdbx_strand_id
1 'polypeptide(L)'
;MNFAIPRGNTAEMVLHIWKILELPDIHQDDLLHKISFELSFFSPKDAKEFINGAVHKGYLIQESNERIKLSESLDIELNKWHEMRKIHITKKKNNFNNLNEFTDESKNSEKNTFKILLKALLDKGTINRAVAESDSAYEFKLIDSGQKIIKAEVKGSQKIPYNININISEKIIEHNCHDFQTKRAVNKKFCKHLAKLFLLLKIKNNDLASYFLESITKDIDNWKFLA
;
A
#
# COMPACT_ATOMS: atom_id res chain seq x y z
N MET A 1 -2.09 -12.55 2.73
CA MET A 1 -2.14 -13.30 1.45
C MET A 1 -0.72 -13.66 1.09
N ASN A 2 -0.46 -14.93 0.73
CA ASN A 2 0.85 -15.33 0.25
C ASN A 2 0.96 -14.93 -1.23
N PHE A 3 1.95 -14.11 -1.57
CA PHE A 3 2.23 -13.64 -2.94
C PHE A 3 3.38 -14.40 -3.60
N ALA A 4 3.86 -15.47 -2.97
CA ALA A 4 4.86 -16.34 -3.56
C ALA A 4 4.33 -16.96 -4.86
N ILE A 5 5.18 -16.99 -5.90
CA ILE A 5 4.88 -17.61 -7.17
C ILE A 5 4.92 -19.15 -6.96
N PRO A 6 3.83 -19.88 -7.19
CA PRO A 6 3.74 -21.31 -6.87
C PRO A 6 4.37 -22.19 -7.96
N ARG A 7 5.71 -22.13 -8.10
CA ARG A 7 6.48 -22.78 -9.18
C ARG A 7 6.49 -24.32 -9.19
N GLY A 8 5.75 -24.99 -8.29
CA GLY A 8 5.71 -26.46 -8.17
C GLY A 8 4.32 -27.09 -8.34
N ASN A 9 3.26 -26.28 -8.47
CA ASN A 9 1.89 -26.78 -8.58
C ASN A 9 1.22 -26.14 -9.80
N THR A 10 0.92 -26.95 -10.82
CA THR A 10 0.32 -26.47 -12.08
C THR A 10 -1.01 -25.76 -11.84
N ALA A 11 -1.89 -26.29 -10.98
CA ALA A 11 -3.20 -25.71 -10.70
C ALA A 11 -3.07 -24.34 -10.00
N GLU A 12 -2.21 -24.26 -8.96
CA GLU A 12 -1.96 -23.01 -8.25
C GLU A 12 -1.31 -21.95 -9.16
N MET A 13 -0.41 -22.37 -10.06
CA MET A 13 0.22 -21.48 -11.03
C MET A 13 -0.79 -20.94 -12.05
N VAL A 14 -1.69 -21.79 -12.56
CA VAL A 14 -2.80 -21.37 -13.42
C VAL A 14 -3.66 -20.33 -12.70
N LEU A 15 -4.08 -20.61 -11.46
CA LEU A 15 -4.85 -19.67 -10.65
C LEU A 15 -4.07 -18.37 -10.38
N HIS A 16 -2.76 -18.44 -10.16
CA HIS A 16 -1.92 -17.26 -9.94
C HIS A 16 -1.88 -16.37 -11.18
N ILE A 17 -1.74 -16.96 -12.36
CA ILE A 17 -1.79 -16.24 -13.64
C ILE A 17 -3.15 -15.59 -13.84
N TRP A 18 -4.26 -16.32 -13.63
CA TRP A 18 -5.61 -15.76 -13.81
C TRP A 18 -5.97 -14.64 -12.83
N LYS A 19 -5.44 -14.68 -11.59
CA LYS A 19 -5.54 -13.57 -10.63
C LYS A 19 -4.86 -12.29 -11.11
N ILE A 20 -3.90 -12.38 -12.04
CA ILE A 20 -3.21 -11.24 -12.64
C ILE A 20 -3.91 -10.78 -13.91
N LEU A 21 -4.37 -11.73 -14.74
CA LEU A 21 -5.02 -11.43 -16.01
C LEU A 21 -6.41 -10.80 -15.81
N GLU A 22 -7.17 -11.26 -14.82
CA GLU A 22 -8.56 -10.80 -14.55
C GLU A 22 -9.48 -10.84 -15.79
N LEU A 23 -9.29 -11.84 -16.66
CA LEU A 23 -10.10 -12.09 -17.86
C LEU A 23 -10.85 -13.43 -17.76
N PRO A 24 -12.08 -13.52 -18.30
CA PRO A 24 -12.84 -14.78 -18.30
C PRO A 24 -12.15 -15.85 -19.18
N ASP A 25 -11.51 -15.41 -20.25
CA ASP A 25 -10.79 -16.25 -21.20
C ASP A 25 -9.77 -15.37 -21.96
N ILE A 26 -8.84 -16.01 -22.67
CA ILE A 26 -7.79 -15.33 -23.44
C ILE A 26 -7.35 -16.19 -24.64
N HIS A 27 -6.93 -15.57 -25.74
CA HIS A 27 -6.34 -16.30 -26.86
C HIS A 27 -5.06 -17.04 -26.41
N GLN A 28 -4.83 -18.26 -26.90
CA GLN A 28 -3.68 -19.07 -26.48
C GLN A 28 -2.33 -18.36 -26.73
N ASP A 29 -2.17 -17.72 -27.88
CA ASP A 29 -0.96 -16.96 -28.21
C ASP A 29 -0.76 -15.73 -27.32
N ASP A 30 -1.85 -15.04 -26.97
CA ASP A 30 -1.80 -13.90 -26.04
C ASP A 30 -1.42 -14.36 -24.64
N LEU A 31 -1.95 -15.50 -24.19
CA LEU A 31 -1.56 -16.11 -22.92
C LEU A 31 -0.08 -16.46 -22.89
N LEU A 32 0.42 -17.10 -23.96
CA LEU A 32 1.84 -17.44 -24.11
C LEU A 32 2.69 -16.16 -24.05
N HIS A 33 2.34 -15.15 -24.85
CA HIS A 33 3.06 -13.88 -24.87
C HIS A 33 3.09 -13.23 -23.48
N LYS A 34 1.95 -13.19 -22.80
CA LYS A 34 1.83 -12.60 -21.46
C LYS A 34 2.69 -13.31 -20.44
N ILE A 35 2.60 -14.64 -20.34
CA ILE A 35 3.35 -15.37 -19.31
C ILE A 35 4.86 -15.45 -19.60
N SER A 36 5.25 -15.32 -20.87
CA SER A 36 6.66 -15.33 -21.28
C SER A 36 7.34 -13.97 -21.22
N PHE A 37 6.72 -12.95 -21.80
CA PHE A 37 7.37 -11.65 -22.01
C PHE A 37 6.91 -10.59 -21.03
N GLU A 38 5.60 -10.49 -20.76
CA GLU A 38 5.08 -9.46 -19.84
C GLU A 38 5.33 -9.83 -18.37
N LEU A 39 5.03 -11.08 -17.99
CA LEU A 39 5.14 -11.55 -16.61
C LEU A 39 6.48 -12.24 -16.31
N SER A 40 7.24 -12.62 -17.35
CA SER A 40 8.53 -13.30 -17.22
C SER A 40 8.48 -14.53 -16.29
N PHE A 41 7.37 -15.27 -16.31
CA PHE A 41 7.19 -16.47 -15.49
C PHE A 41 7.86 -17.69 -16.11
N PHE A 42 7.89 -17.77 -17.44
CA PHE A 42 8.40 -18.91 -18.19
C PHE A 42 9.15 -18.43 -19.44
N SER A 43 10.10 -19.22 -19.95
CA SER A 43 10.57 -19.00 -21.33
C SER A 43 9.44 -19.31 -22.33
N PRO A 44 9.50 -18.85 -23.59
CA PRO A 44 8.47 -19.18 -24.60
C PRO A 44 8.23 -20.68 -24.77
N LYS A 45 9.30 -21.49 -24.66
CA LYS A 45 9.22 -22.94 -24.73
C LYS A 45 8.50 -23.50 -23.50
N ASP A 46 8.93 -23.12 -22.30
CA ASP A 46 8.35 -23.62 -21.05
C ASP A 46 6.89 -23.15 -20.88
N ALA A 47 6.56 -21.96 -21.38
CA ALA A 47 5.20 -21.43 -21.39
C ALA A 47 4.26 -22.29 -22.25
N LYS A 48 4.70 -22.67 -23.45
CA LYS A 48 3.93 -23.56 -24.33
C LYS A 48 3.74 -24.94 -23.70
N GLU A 49 4.80 -25.51 -23.12
CA GLU A 49 4.74 -26.77 -22.39
C GLU A 49 3.80 -26.69 -21.18
N PHE A 50 3.86 -25.59 -20.43
CA PHE A 50 3.00 -25.33 -19.29
C PHE A 50 1.52 -25.22 -19.68
N ILE A 51 1.18 -24.43 -20.71
CA ILE A 51 -0.19 -24.26 -21.19
C ILE A 51 -0.75 -25.61 -21.64
N ASN A 52 -0.01 -26.34 -22.49
CA ASN A 52 -0.43 -27.66 -22.96
C ASN A 52 -0.61 -28.65 -21.81
N GLY A 53 0.32 -28.64 -20.84
CA GLY A 53 0.23 -29.48 -19.65
C GLY A 53 -0.97 -29.14 -18.77
N ALA A 54 -1.32 -27.85 -18.66
CA ALA A 54 -2.49 -27.39 -17.91
C ALA A 54 -3.81 -27.74 -18.61
N VAL A 55 -3.86 -27.69 -19.94
CA VAL A 55 -5.00 -28.18 -20.74
C VAL A 55 -5.15 -29.69 -20.57
N HIS A 56 -4.06 -30.45 -20.72
CA HIS A 56 -4.09 -31.91 -20.57
C HIS A 56 -4.55 -32.36 -19.18
N LYS A 57 -4.16 -31.64 -18.12
CA LYS A 57 -4.59 -31.91 -16.74
C LYS A 57 -6.01 -31.41 -16.43
N GLY A 58 -6.69 -30.76 -17.37
CA GLY A 58 -8.06 -30.24 -17.19
C GLY A 58 -8.16 -29.00 -16.31
N TYR A 59 -7.07 -28.25 -16.13
CA TYR A 59 -7.06 -26.96 -15.44
C TYR A 59 -7.44 -25.80 -16.37
N LEU A 60 -7.11 -25.95 -17.65
CA LEU A 60 -7.47 -25.04 -18.72
C LEU A 60 -8.35 -25.76 -19.72
N ILE A 61 -9.38 -25.07 -20.20
CA ILE A 61 -10.30 -25.56 -21.23
C ILE A 61 -10.03 -24.76 -22.50
N GLN A 62 -9.68 -25.46 -23.56
CA GLN A 62 -9.50 -24.87 -24.90
C GLN A 62 -10.83 -24.92 -25.65
N GLU A 63 -11.26 -23.77 -26.17
CA GLU A 63 -12.45 -23.63 -26.99
C GLU A 63 -12.08 -23.70 -28.49
N SER A 64 -13.10 -23.82 -29.35
CA SER A 64 -12.95 -24.03 -30.80
C SER A 64 -12.27 -22.88 -31.57
N ASN A 65 -12.08 -21.73 -30.92
CA ASN A 65 -11.50 -20.50 -31.48
C ASN A 65 -10.11 -20.19 -30.90
N GLU A 66 -9.39 -21.20 -30.42
CA GLU A 66 -8.06 -21.06 -29.78
C GLU A 66 -8.06 -20.19 -28.51
N ARG A 67 -9.24 -19.90 -27.97
CA ARG A 67 -9.35 -19.25 -26.66
C ARG A 67 -9.27 -20.29 -25.56
N ILE A 68 -8.65 -19.88 -24.46
CA ILE A 68 -8.43 -20.70 -23.29
C ILE A 68 -9.06 -20.02 -22.09
N LYS A 69 -9.78 -20.80 -21.30
CA LYS A 69 -10.37 -20.38 -20.02
C LYS A 69 -10.03 -21.35 -18.90
N LEU A 70 -10.34 -20.97 -17.67
CA LEU A 70 -10.25 -21.88 -16.53
C LEU A 70 -11.28 -23.00 -16.62
N SER A 71 -10.93 -24.15 -16.05
CA SER A 71 -11.93 -25.16 -15.73
C SER A 71 -12.90 -24.67 -14.65
N GLU A 72 -14.10 -25.27 -14.60
CA GLU A 72 -15.16 -24.88 -13.66
C GLU A 72 -14.68 -24.91 -12.20
N SER A 73 -13.88 -25.91 -11.81
CA SER A 73 -13.34 -26.02 -10.46
C SER A 73 -12.41 -24.87 -10.11
N LEU A 74 -11.50 -24.49 -11.01
CA LEU A 74 -10.58 -23.38 -10.80
C LEU A 74 -11.29 -22.02 -10.90
N ASP A 75 -12.32 -21.90 -11.75
CA ASP A 75 -13.13 -20.69 -11.82
C ASP A 75 -13.90 -20.44 -10.50
N ILE A 76 -14.46 -21.49 -9.90
CA ILE A 76 -15.06 -21.41 -8.56
C ILE A 76 -14.03 -20.96 -7.51
N GLU A 77 -12.81 -21.48 -7.56
CA GLU A 77 -11.74 -21.06 -6.65
C GLU A 77 -11.31 -19.61 -6.87
N LEU A 78 -11.20 -19.18 -8.13
CA LEU A 78 -10.89 -17.80 -8.49
C LEU A 78 -11.99 -16.86 -8.00
N ASN A 79 -13.27 -17.21 -8.18
CA ASN A 79 -14.41 -16.44 -7.71
C ASN A 79 -14.45 -16.35 -6.18
N LYS A 80 -14.18 -17.45 -5.46
CA LYS A 80 -14.01 -17.42 -4.00
C LYS A 80 -12.88 -16.47 -3.60
N TRP A 81 -11.77 -16.47 -4.34
CA TRP A 81 -10.68 -15.54 -4.08
C TRP A 81 -11.08 -14.08 -4.37
N HIS A 82 -11.81 -13.81 -5.46
CA HIS A 82 -12.33 -12.48 -5.77
C HIS A 82 -13.29 -12.00 -4.70
N GLU A 83 -14.21 -12.84 -4.22
CA GLU A 83 -15.12 -12.51 -3.11
C GLU A 83 -14.35 -12.28 -1.81
N MET A 84 -13.37 -13.12 -1.47
CA MET A 84 -12.51 -12.90 -0.30
C MET A 84 -11.66 -11.62 -0.42
N ARG A 85 -11.16 -11.32 -1.62
CA ARG A 85 -10.43 -10.08 -1.92
C ARG A 85 -11.38 -8.88 -1.85
N LYS A 86 -12.60 -8.99 -2.37
CA LYS A 86 -13.63 -7.96 -2.30
C LYS A 86 -14.06 -7.74 -0.86
N ILE A 87 -14.21 -8.78 -0.04
CA ILE A 87 -14.45 -8.68 1.40
C ILE A 87 -13.24 -8.08 2.10
N HIS A 88 -12.00 -8.42 1.71
CA HIS A 88 -10.80 -7.83 2.32
C HIS A 88 -10.64 -6.34 1.96
N ILE A 89 -10.85 -5.99 0.69
CA ILE A 89 -10.88 -4.60 0.19
C ILE A 89 -12.06 -3.86 0.82
N THR A 90 -13.22 -4.49 0.94
CA THR A 90 -14.43 -3.89 1.54
C THR A 90 -14.32 -3.80 3.05
N LYS A 91 -13.66 -4.72 3.75
CA LYS A 91 -13.29 -4.59 5.18
C LYS A 91 -12.22 -3.52 5.35
N LYS A 92 -11.27 -3.40 4.42
CA LYS A 92 -10.30 -2.29 4.41
C LYS A 92 -10.99 -0.95 4.12
N LYS A 93 -11.96 -0.93 3.21
CA LYS A 93 -12.83 0.19 2.85
C LYS A 93 -13.87 0.49 3.92
N ASN A 94 -14.33 -0.48 4.70
CA ASN A 94 -15.22 -0.34 5.85
C ASN A 94 -14.44 -0.07 7.12
N ASN A 95 -13.15 -0.39 7.20
CA ASN A 95 -12.25 0.22 8.17
C ASN A 95 -11.94 1.67 7.75
N PHE A 96 -11.97 1.97 6.46
CA PHE A 96 -11.89 3.32 5.90
C PHE A 96 -13.20 4.10 6.04
N ASN A 97 -14.35 3.43 5.96
CA ASN A 97 -15.69 3.98 6.07
C ASN A 97 -16.16 3.96 7.52
N ASN A 98 -15.75 3.05 8.41
CA ASN A 98 -15.81 3.26 9.87
C ASN A 98 -14.84 4.37 10.32
N LEU A 99 -13.93 4.82 9.45
CA LEU A 99 -13.17 6.08 9.57
C LEU A 99 -13.92 7.30 9.00
N ASN A 100 -15.05 7.11 8.31
CA ASN A 100 -15.88 8.14 7.65
C ASN A 100 -17.38 8.14 8.06
N GLU A 101 -17.89 7.09 8.70
CA GLU A 101 -19.26 6.78 9.15
C GLU A 101 -19.23 6.41 10.64
N PHE A 102 -18.35 7.06 11.39
CA PHE A 102 -18.60 7.37 12.80
C PHE A 102 -19.23 8.78 12.89
N THR A 103 -20.08 9.09 11.92
CA THR A 103 -20.97 10.23 11.89
C THR A 103 -22.37 9.72 12.20
N ASP A 104 -22.55 9.29 13.45
CA ASP A 104 -23.75 9.64 14.20
C ASP A 104 -23.40 9.71 15.69
N GLU A 105 -23.44 10.96 16.16
CA GLU A 105 -23.86 11.43 17.49
C GLU A 105 -23.42 10.57 18.69
N SER A 106 -22.24 10.75 19.27
CA SER A 106 -22.07 11.72 20.38
C SER A 106 -20.66 11.63 21.02
N LYS A 107 -19.61 11.30 20.24
CA LYS A 107 -18.20 11.23 20.73
C LYS A 107 -17.15 11.78 19.74
N ASN A 108 -17.55 12.66 18.81
CA ASN A 108 -16.86 12.89 17.53
C ASN A 108 -15.90 14.10 17.45
N SER A 109 -15.37 14.63 18.56
CA SER A 109 -14.46 15.79 18.48
C SER A 109 -13.02 15.38 18.12
N GLU A 110 -12.43 14.41 18.83
CA GLU A 110 -10.98 14.14 18.74
C GLU A 110 -10.54 13.37 17.47
N LYS A 111 -11.34 12.40 17.01
CA LYS A 111 -11.00 11.60 15.81
C LYS A 111 -11.03 12.42 14.51
N ASN A 112 -11.89 13.44 14.44
CA ASN A 112 -11.97 14.36 13.31
C ASN A 112 -10.75 15.29 13.30
N THR A 113 -10.35 15.77 14.48
CA THR A 113 -9.21 16.68 14.67
C THR A 113 -7.92 16.13 14.06
N PHE A 114 -7.47 14.91 14.39
CA PHE A 114 -6.24 14.34 13.81
C PHE A 114 -6.25 14.36 12.26
N LYS A 115 -7.37 13.97 11.65
CA LYS A 115 -7.50 13.88 10.20
C LYS A 115 -7.51 15.26 9.55
N ILE A 116 -8.17 16.23 10.17
CA ILE A 116 -8.16 17.63 9.74
C ILE A 116 -6.73 18.17 9.77
N LEU A 117 -6.01 17.97 10.89
CA LEU A 117 -4.65 18.45 11.06
C LEU A 117 -3.68 17.81 10.07
N LEU A 118 -3.76 16.50 9.88
CA LEU A 118 -2.91 15.80 8.92
C LEU A 118 -3.17 16.27 7.47
N LYS A 119 -4.44 16.51 7.11
CA LYS A 119 -4.84 17.05 5.80
C LYS A 119 -4.42 18.51 5.59
N ALA A 120 -4.25 19.29 6.66
CA ALA A 120 -3.71 20.65 6.53
C ALA A 120 -2.30 20.60 5.92
N LEU A 121 -1.50 19.61 6.30
CA LEU A 121 -0.08 19.47 5.93
C LEU A 121 0.17 18.76 4.60
N LEU A 122 -0.84 18.11 4.03
CA LEU A 122 -0.73 17.15 2.91
C LEU A 122 -1.80 17.36 1.83
N ASP A 123 -1.49 16.97 0.60
CA ASP A 123 -2.48 16.76 -0.45
C ASP A 123 -3.04 15.33 -0.42
N LYS A 124 -4.18 15.11 -1.12
CA LYS A 124 -4.86 13.81 -1.16
C LYS A 124 -4.00 12.70 -1.77
N GLY A 125 -3.20 13.01 -2.79
CA GLY A 125 -2.31 12.05 -3.44
C GLY A 125 -1.18 11.60 -2.49
N THR A 126 -0.62 12.50 -1.70
CA THR A 126 0.42 12.17 -0.73
C THR A 126 -0.09 11.27 0.41
N ILE A 127 -1.33 11.47 0.87
CA ILE A 127 -1.96 10.55 1.85
C ILE A 127 -2.06 9.13 1.27
N ASN A 128 -2.52 8.99 0.03
CA ASN A 128 -2.65 7.68 -0.61
C ASN A 128 -1.29 6.98 -0.75
N ARG A 129 -0.25 7.72 -1.16
CA ARG A 129 1.11 7.20 -1.23
C ARG A 129 1.64 6.78 0.14
N ALA A 130 1.37 7.56 1.18
CA ALA A 130 1.78 7.23 2.55
C ALA A 130 1.18 5.91 3.03
N VAL A 131 -0.11 5.67 2.76
CA VAL A 131 -0.80 4.43 3.16
C VAL A 131 -0.21 3.20 2.47
N ALA A 132 0.32 3.35 1.25
CA ALA A 132 0.95 2.27 0.50
C ALA A 132 2.35 1.90 1.01
N GLU A 133 3.00 2.76 1.81
CA GLU A 133 4.29 2.46 2.41
C GLU A 133 4.17 1.33 3.43
N SER A 134 5.16 0.45 3.48
CA SER A 134 5.20 -0.66 4.44
C SER A 134 5.39 -0.15 5.87
N ASP A 135 4.59 -0.64 6.81
CA ASP A 135 4.74 -0.32 8.24
C ASP A 135 6.12 -0.74 8.76
N SER A 136 6.64 -1.87 8.30
CA SER A 136 7.95 -2.42 8.69
C SER A 136 9.15 -1.63 8.17
N ALA A 137 8.93 -0.65 7.28
CA ALA A 137 9.98 0.24 6.80
C ALA A 137 10.31 1.34 7.83
N TYR A 138 9.46 1.54 8.85
CA TYR A 138 9.58 2.63 9.81
C TYR A 138 10.05 2.08 11.16
N GLU A 139 11.07 2.71 11.71
CA GLU A 139 11.58 2.40 13.04
C GLU A 139 11.64 3.67 13.88
N PHE A 140 10.86 3.71 14.96
CA PHE A 140 10.94 4.80 15.94
C PHE A 140 12.14 4.55 16.84
N LYS A 141 13.16 5.39 16.73
CA LYS A 141 14.37 5.32 17.57
C LYS A 141 14.16 6.01 18.92
N LEU A 142 13.41 7.11 18.92
CA LEU A 142 13.07 7.87 20.12
C LEU A 142 11.67 8.47 19.99
N ILE A 143 10.87 8.28 21.03
CA ILE A 143 9.62 9.02 21.24
C ILE A 143 9.69 9.52 22.68
N ASP A 144 10.07 10.78 22.87
CA ASP A 144 10.14 11.39 24.18
C ASP A 144 8.98 12.38 24.32
N SER A 145 7.96 11.98 25.09
CA SER A 145 6.79 12.80 25.38
C SER A 145 7.09 13.97 26.33
N GLY A 146 8.15 13.89 27.14
CA GLY A 146 8.59 14.98 28.01
C GLY A 146 9.37 16.06 27.26
N GLN A 147 10.36 15.65 26.46
CA GLN A 147 11.15 16.55 25.60
C GLN A 147 10.43 16.94 24.31
N LYS A 148 9.33 16.25 23.99
CA LYS A 148 8.50 16.49 22.79
C LYS A 148 9.30 16.31 21.49
N ILE A 149 10.06 15.22 21.45
CA ILE A 149 10.93 14.85 20.33
C ILE A 149 10.50 13.50 19.75
N ILE A 150 10.46 13.42 18.42
CA ILE A 150 10.37 12.15 17.68
C ILE A 150 11.62 12.00 16.83
N LYS A 151 12.31 10.86 16.94
CA LYS A 151 13.35 10.44 16.02
C LYS A 151 12.97 9.09 15.42
N ALA A 152 12.99 9.01 14.09
CA ALA A 152 12.65 7.79 13.38
C ALA A 152 13.53 7.61 12.14
N GLU A 153 13.69 6.35 11.74
CA GLU A 153 14.33 5.96 10.51
C GLU A 153 13.31 5.33 9.56
N VAL A 154 13.50 5.58 8.27
CA VAL A 154 12.70 5.02 7.17
C VAL A 154 13.60 4.32 6.19
N LYS A 155 13.35 3.03 5.97
CA LYS A 155 13.96 2.26 4.88
C LYS A 155 13.35 2.74 3.57
N GLY A 156 14.12 3.53 2.83
CA GLY A 156 13.74 4.08 1.54
C GLY A 156 14.24 3.24 0.36
N SER A 157 14.22 3.88 -0.82
CA SER A 157 14.83 3.34 -2.05
C SER A 157 16.36 3.38 -2.05
N GLN A 158 16.97 4.06 -1.08
CA GLN A 158 18.43 4.17 -0.96
C GLN A 158 18.99 3.09 -0.03
N LYS A 159 20.28 2.78 -0.19
CA LYS A 159 21.01 1.86 0.71
C LYS A 159 21.06 2.38 2.15
N ILE A 160 21.03 3.69 2.34
CA ILE A 160 21.04 4.35 3.65
C ILE A 160 19.60 4.75 4.00
N PRO A 161 19.10 4.43 5.21
CA PRO A 161 17.79 4.87 5.66
C PRO A 161 17.67 6.40 5.69
N TYR A 162 16.47 6.90 5.44
CA TYR A 162 16.15 8.30 5.66
C TYR A 162 15.91 8.54 7.15
N ASN A 163 16.37 9.68 7.65
CA ASN A 163 16.16 10.10 9.04
C ASN A 163 14.99 11.08 9.11
N ILE A 164 14.17 10.97 10.15
CA ILE A 164 13.13 11.94 10.50
C ILE A 164 13.38 12.40 11.93
N ASN A 165 13.62 13.69 12.11
CA ASN A 165 13.70 14.34 13.41
C ASN A 165 12.59 15.39 13.52
N ILE A 166 11.79 15.33 14.58
CA ILE A 166 10.76 16.32 14.89
C ILE A 166 11.01 16.82 16.31
N ASN A 167 11.22 18.12 16.46
CA ASN A 167 11.41 18.78 17.75
C ASN A 167 10.41 19.92 17.90
N ILE A 168 9.45 19.78 18.82
CA ILE A 168 8.44 20.83 19.07
C ILE A 168 9.06 22.07 19.70
N SER A 169 10.00 21.90 20.63
CA SER A 169 10.62 23.01 21.36
C SER A 169 11.41 23.93 20.42
N GLU A 170 12.10 23.34 19.45
CA GLU A 170 12.85 24.08 18.44
C GLU A 170 12.02 24.44 17.20
N LYS A 171 10.81 23.89 17.08
CA LYS A 171 9.93 23.96 15.88
C LYS A 171 10.66 23.52 14.60
N ILE A 172 11.36 22.39 14.68
CA ILE A 172 12.15 21.85 13.57
C ILE A 172 11.56 20.50 13.14
N ILE A 173 11.43 20.31 11.82
CA ILE A 173 11.25 19.02 11.17
C ILE A 173 12.40 18.82 10.20
N GLU A 174 13.29 17.89 10.52
CA GLU A 174 14.40 17.50 9.64
C GLU A 174 14.09 16.17 8.97
N HIS A 175 14.25 16.12 7.66
CA HIS A 175 14.09 14.88 6.93
C HIS A 175 14.85 14.91 5.59
N ASN A 176 15.58 13.85 5.29
CA ASN A 176 16.48 13.80 4.12
C ASN A 176 15.94 13.01 2.93
N CYS A 177 14.64 12.66 2.88
CA CYS A 177 14.11 11.97 1.71
C CYS A 177 13.97 12.90 0.51
N HIS A 178 14.19 12.36 -0.69
CA HIS A 178 14.13 13.13 -1.92
C HIS A 178 12.82 13.93 -2.11
N ASP A 179 11.66 13.33 -1.82
CA ASP A 179 10.36 14.00 -1.93
C ASP A 179 10.22 15.18 -0.95
N PHE A 180 10.84 15.10 0.23
CA PHE A 180 10.85 16.20 1.21
C PHE A 180 11.85 17.29 0.85
N GLN A 181 12.94 16.95 0.18
CA GLN A 181 13.93 17.94 -0.25
C GLN A 181 13.46 18.72 -1.48
N THR A 182 12.82 18.04 -2.43
CA THR A 182 12.59 18.59 -3.79
C THR A 182 11.12 18.84 -4.14
N LYS A 183 10.17 18.14 -3.50
CA LYS A 183 8.76 18.17 -3.89
C LYS A 183 7.83 18.76 -2.81
N ARG A 184 8.37 19.43 -1.80
CA ARG A 184 7.54 20.19 -0.84
C ARG A 184 6.90 21.36 -1.58
N ALA A 185 5.59 21.34 -1.75
CA ALA A 185 4.87 22.52 -2.17
C ALA A 185 4.96 23.58 -1.07
N VAL A 186 4.96 24.87 -1.45
CA VAL A 186 5.04 26.00 -0.52
C VAL A 186 4.01 25.89 0.61
N ASN A 187 2.84 25.32 0.31
CA ASN A 187 1.67 25.14 1.16
C ASN A 187 1.41 23.69 1.61
N LYS A 188 2.18 22.68 1.15
CA LYS A 188 2.05 21.27 1.57
C LYS A 188 3.43 20.73 1.96
N LYS A 189 3.73 20.86 3.26
CA LYS A 189 5.07 20.73 3.84
C LYS A 189 5.50 19.28 4.10
N PHE A 190 4.56 18.33 4.14
CA PHE A 190 4.86 16.94 4.46
C PHE A 190 5.03 16.08 3.21
N CYS A 191 5.97 15.14 3.27
CA CYS A 191 6.08 14.05 2.30
C CYS A 191 5.28 12.83 2.75
N LYS A 192 5.24 11.80 1.89
CA LYS A 192 4.58 10.53 2.21
C LYS A 192 5.15 9.84 3.45
N HIS A 193 6.46 9.99 3.72
CA HIS A 193 7.08 9.35 4.88
C HIS A 193 6.67 10.01 6.19
N LEU A 194 6.65 11.35 6.26
CA LEU A 194 6.13 12.08 7.42
C LEU A 194 4.66 11.73 7.67
N ALA A 195 3.85 11.70 6.62
CA ALA A 195 2.44 11.29 6.72
C ALA A 195 2.30 9.88 7.33
N LYS A 196 3.06 8.90 6.82
CA LYS A 196 3.05 7.53 7.33
C LYS A 196 3.55 7.44 8.77
N LEU A 197 4.60 8.19 9.12
CA LEU A 197 5.10 8.27 10.49
C LEU A 197 4.00 8.68 11.47
N PHE A 198 3.23 9.73 11.15
CA PHE A 198 2.13 10.19 11.99
C PHE A 198 0.96 9.19 12.06
N LEU A 199 0.67 8.46 10.99
CA LEU A 199 -0.32 7.37 11.01
C LEU A 199 0.12 6.24 11.95
N LEU A 200 1.40 5.85 11.92
CA LEU A 200 1.96 4.83 12.82
C LEU A 200 2.03 5.33 14.26
N LEU A 201 2.42 6.60 14.46
CA LEU A 201 2.44 7.21 15.78
C LEU A 201 1.05 7.24 16.39
N LYS A 202 0.01 7.55 15.60
CA LYS A 202 -1.38 7.51 16.07
C LYS A 202 -1.80 6.13 16.57
N ILE A 203 -1.38 5.06 15.89
CA ILE A 203 -1.66 3.68 16.31
C ILE A 203 -0.96 3.37 17.64
N LYS A 204 0.27 3.87 17.83
CA LYS A 204 1.05 3.67 19.08
C LYS A 204 0.55 4.53 20.23
N ASN A 205 0.25 5.80 19.97
CA ASN A 205 -0.17 6.82 20.92
C ASN A 205 -0.92 7.93 20.19
N ASN A 206 -2.25 7.85 20.22
CA ASN A 206 -3.14 8.79 19.52
C ASN A 206 -2.98 10.23 20.00
N ASP A 207 -2.85 10.41 21.32
CA ASP A 207 -2.86 11.73 21.94
C ASP A 207 -1.56 12.47 21.63
N LEU A 208 -0.44 11.75 21.70
CA LEU A 208 0.85 12.28 21.28
C LEU A 208 0.86 12.65 19.79
N ALA A 209 0.35 11.77 18.93
CA ALA A 209 0.28 12.05 17.50
C ALA A 209 -0.53 13.30 17.19
N SER A 210 -1.67 13.47 17.87
CA SER A 210 -2.54 14.64 17.74
C SER A 210 -1.86 15.90 18.27
N TYR A 211 -1.24 15.83 19.45
CA TYR A 211 -0.48 16.93 20.05
C TYR A 211 0.62 17.48 19.13
N PHE A 212 1.40 16.59 18.50
CA PHE A 212 2.43 17.00 17.55
C PHE A 212 1.81 17.67 16.32
N LEU A 213 0.76 17.10 15.73
CA LEU A 213 0.11 17.71 14.57
C LEU A 213 -0.54 19.06 14.90
N GLU A 214 -1.17 19.21 16.06
CA GLU A 214 -1.71 20.49 16.53
C GLU A 214 -0.60 21.53 16.70
N SER A 215 0.50 21.15 17.34
CA SER A 215 1.65 22.03 17.54
C SER A 215 2.27 22.50 16.21
N ILE A 216 2.31 21.61 15.21
CA ILE A 216 2.82 21.92 13.88
C ILE A 216 1.86 22.81 13.09
N THR A 217 0.58 22.48 13.07
CA THR A 217 -0.42 23.19 12.25
C THR A 217 -0.81 24.55 12.80
N LYS A 218 -0.84 24.73 14.13
CA LYS A 218 -1.20 26.00 14.78
C LYS A 218 -0.27 27.14 14.40
N ASP A 219 0.99 26.84 14.08
CA ASP A 219 2.01 27.84 13.86
C ASP A 219 2.98 27.45 12.72
N ILE A 220 2.44 26.81 11.67
CA ILE A 220 3.22 26.14 10.62
C ILE A 220 4.24 27.05 9.93
N ASP A 221 3.96 28.34 9.80
CA ASP A 221 4.83 29.31 9.13
C ASP A 221 6.12 29.58 9.93
N ASN A 222 6.09 29.33 11.25
CA ASN A 222 7.26 29.45 12.13
C ASN A 222 8.04 28.14 12.29
N TRP A 223 7.61 27.05 11.65
CA TRP A 223 8.35 25.79 11.64
C TRP A 223 9.44 25.78 10.57
N LYS A 224 10.63 25.32 10.96
CA LYS A 224 11.76 25.11 10.04
C LYS A 224 11.73 23.70 9.49
N PHE A 225 11.67 23.58 8.17
CA PHE A 225 11.66 22.30 7.48
C PHE A 225 13.01 22.06 6.79
N LEU A 226 13.92 21.35 7.47
CA LEU A 226 15.32 21.20 7.08
C LEU A 226 15.60 19.88 6.34
N ALA A 227 16.33 19.96 5.23
CA ALA A 227 16.60 18.86 4.30
C ALA A 227 17.87 18.09 4.65
#